data_AF-A0A524MAG4-F1
#
_entry.id   AF-A0A524MAG4-F1
#
_cell.length_a   1.000
_cell.length_b   1.000
_cell.length_c   1.000
_cell.angle_alpha   90.00
_cell.angle_beta   90.00
_cell.angle_gamma   90.00
#
_symmetry.space_group_name_H-M   'P 1'
#
loop_
_entity.id
_entity.type
_entity.pdbx_description
1 polymer ?
#
loop_
_entity_poly.entity_id
_entity_poly.type
_entity_poly.pdbx_seq_one_letter_code
_entity_poly.pdbx_strand_id
1 'polypeptide(L)'
;MPRQGEINHSTVDLLKSNNNIELLEPFKGTKQHHKMKCLVCNHVWSATPLSKTQTFKKYGVGGCPKCKEDRSKQVYQTKRQVNLQRLSQRGIEILTSGFDGRRHLIDESTYTKLLVRNIHCGHTFECSPSNLLSRNVECGVCGPQKRVEPLTAWSKANSAKWKETATEWQIYKATVSSLTLQTYKQHKKLINPDNLPRGKAGVFGAYHLDHIVPKRFCFENKIPPETCADKSNLQMMGWRENVGSRNHLKGTIPPLFLQYLSAHDRMKAYRNALTIGDYKQFYKLGDTTVDLYSETNNHAIVLIPLDQTQANSKTASTMLDTLKSQGVTTTFIFEDELSDLSLIKSKLSHRTQNNNVQRIHARNCDMLPCLRQEKATFLNKHHNQGNDNAQVAYGAYYQKRLVAIMTFSAPRAGIGKHKNKREGTYELVRFATDTSFRVPGIASRLLKHFQRNHTWREIYSYADRRWSEGGLYEKLGFTLERVNPPDYFYVVNGKRMHRWNYRKDIIKKTLPNYDPLLTEYQNMTNSGLWRVWDCGTLKYVMKNITE
;
A
#
# COMPACT_ATOMS: atom_id res chain seq x y z
N MET A 1 0.04 52.71 80.13
CA MET A 1 -0.28 53.66 79.04
C MET A 1 0.21 55.04 79.48
N PRO A 2 1.04 55.76 78.71
CA PRO A 2 1.26 57.18 78.96
C PRO A 2 -0.02 57.97 78.64
N ARG A 3 -0.29 59.02 79.42
CA ARG A 3 -1.53 59.83 79.38
C ARG A 3 -1.57 60.75 78.13
N GLN A 4 -2.77 61.22 77.76
CA GLN A 4 -2.97 62.23 76.72
C GLN A 4 -2.11 63.46 77.03
N GLY A 5 -1.15 63.77 76.15
CA GLY A 5 -0.31 64.99 76.23
C GLY A 5 1.19 64.75 76.41
N GLU A 6 1.64 63.56 76.81
CA GLU A 6 3.08 63.25 76.87
C GLU A 6 3.60 62.83 75.49
N ILE A 7 4.54 63.61 74.95
CA ILE A 7 5.27 63.29 73.72
C ILE A 7 6.02 61.98 73.98
N ASN A 8 5.57 60.89 73.35
CA ASN A 8 6.34 59.65 73.35
C ASN A 8 7.55 59.86 72.41
N HIS A 9 8.61 60.49 72.96
CA HIS A 9 9.83 60.89 72.25
C HIS A 9 10.38 59.72 71.42
N SER A 10 10.37 58.51 71.97
CA SER A 10 10.72 57.27 71.26
C SER A 10 10.03 57.12 69.89
N THR A 11 8.72 57.39 69.77
CA THR A 11 8.02 57.19 68.49
C THR A 11 8.30 58.31 67.49
N VAL A 12 8.36 59.57 67.95
CA VAL A 12 8.64 60.73 67.08
C VAL A 12 10.09 60.70 66.61
N ASP A 13 11.02 60.34 67.49
CA ASP A 13 12.43 60.18 67.16
C ASP A 13 12.65 59.02 66.18
N LEU A 14 11.94 57.90 66.35
CA LEU A 14 11.96 56.79 65.39
C LEU A 14 11.42 57.19 64.01
N LEU A 15 10.38 58.04 63.93
CA LEU A 15 9.89 58.55 62.64
C LEU A 15 10.93 59.45 61.96
N LYS A 16 11.65 60.26 62.74
CA LYS A 16 12.68 61.16 62.22
C LYS A 16 13.92 60.39 61.76
N SER A 17 14.44 59.48 62.58
CA SER A 17 15.67 58.73 62.32
C SER A 17 15.51 57.62 61.27
N ASN A 18 14.43 56.83 61.32
CA ASN A 18 14.26 55.70 60.41
C ASN A 18 13.56 56.09 59.10
N ASN A 19 12.61 57.01 59.16
CA ASN A 19 11.74 57.30 58.01
C ASN A 19 11.99 58.67 57.37
N ASN A 20 12.84 59.52 57.98
CA ASN A 20 13.07 60.91 57.58
C ASN A 20 11.76 61.72 57.55
N ILE A 21 10.95 61.57 58.61
CA ILE A 21 9.64 62.23 58.75
C ILE A 21 9.66 63.17 59.95
N GLU A 22 9.18 64.38 59.75
CA GLU A 22 8.90 65.35 60.80
C GLU A 22 7.39 65.55 60.96
N LEU A 23 6.90 65.62 62.20
CA LEU A 23 5.52 65.99 62.49
C LEU A 23 5.39 67.51 62.48
N LEU A 24 4.44 68.05 61.72
CA LEU A 24 4.15 69.50 61.69
C LEU A 24 3.14 69.93 62.76
N GLU A 25 2.70 69.01 63.59
CA GLU A 25 1.78 69.26 64.69
C GLU A 25 2.17 68.42 65.92
N PRO A 26 1.75 68.82 67.15
CA PRO A 26 2.05 68.07 68.36
C PRO A 26 1.60 66.61 68.28
N PHE A 27 2.37 65.71 68.92
CA PHE A 27 2.07 64.28 68.90
C PHE A 27 0.79 63.95 69.69
N LYS A 28 -0.26 63.55 68.96
CA LYS A 28 -1.59 63.19 69.51
C LYS A 28 -1.78 61.68 69.79
N GLY A 29 -0.83 60.82 69.41
CA GLY A 29 -0.89 59.35 69.64
C GLY A 29 -0.55 58.50 68.41
N THR A 30 -0.11 57.24 68.61
CA THR A 30 0.48 56.42 67.52
C THR A 30 -0.50 56.02 66.40
N LYS A 31 -1.80 55.88 66.71
CA LYS A 31 -2.86 55.51 65.76
C LYS A 31 -3.62 56.70 65.19
N GLN A 32 -3.33 57.91 65.65
CA GLN A 32 -3.97 59.13 65.16
C GLN A 32 -3.25 59.65 63.91
N HIS A 33 -3.99 60.31 63.02
CA HIS A 33 -3.39 60.95 61.85
C HIS A 33 -2.65 62.22 62.26
N HIS A 34 -1.45 62.41 61.69
CA HIS A 34 -0.68 63.64 61.80
C HIS A 34 -0.33 64.16 60.43
N LYS A 35 -0.27 65.48 60.30
CA LYS A 35 0.33 66.19 59.19
C LYS A 35 1.84 66.04 59.31
N MET A 36 2.40 65.28 58.38
CA MET A 36 3.79 64.87 58.34
C MET A 36 4.50 65.54 57.16
N LYS A 37 5.75 65.96 57.36
CA LYS A 37 6.64 66.47 56.31
C LYS A 37 7.80 65.51 56.08
N CYS A 38 8.10 65.24 54.82
CA CYS A 38 9.30 64.48 54.47
C CYS A 38 10.53 65.39 54.55
N LEU A 39 11.54 64.98 55.30
CA LEU A 39 12.81 65.72 55.38
C LEU A 39 13.66 65.58 54.11
N VAL A 40 13.33 64.66 53.20
CA VAL A 40 14.05 64.45 51.93
C VAL A 40 13.48 65.29 50.79
N CYS A 41 12.15 65.28 50.58
CA CYS A 41 11.51 65.96 49.44
C CYS A 41 10.57 67.10 49.83
N ASN A 42 10.48 67.45 51.12
CA ASN A 42 9.57 68.46 51.67
C ASN A 42 8.07 68.23 51.42
N HIS A 43 7.66 67.09 50.88
CA HIS A 43 6.24 66.76 50.68
C HIS A 43 5.52 66.63 52.01
N VAL A 44 4.31 67.18 52.08
CA VAL A 44 3.46 67.15 53.26
C VAL A 44 2.25 66.27 52.98
N TRP A 45 1.97 65.31 53.87
CA TRP A 45 0.81 64.42 53.76
C TRP A 45 0.26 64.07 55.16
N SER A 46 -0.93 63.48 55.22
CA SER A 46 -1.52 62.97 56.47
C SER A 46 -1.38 61.45 56.57
N ALA A 47 -0.84 60.94 57.67
CA ALA A 47 -0.74 59.51 57.96
C ALA A 47 -0.62 59.24 59.47
N THR A 48 -0.75 57.99 59.90
CA THR A 48 -0.53 57.61 61.31
C THR A 48 0.93 57.21 61.56
N PRO A 49 1.55 57.61 62.69
CA PRO A 49 2.89 57.20 63.07
C PRO A 49 3.09 55.67 63.02
N LEU A 50 2.13 54.92 63.58
CA LEU A 50 2.16 53.47 63.62
C LEU A 50 2.28 52.85 62.22
N SER A 51 1.54 53.36 61.23
CA SER A 51 1.60 52.84 59.86
C SER A 51 3.00 52.99 59.26
N LYS A 52 3.68 54.11 59.53
CA LYS A 52 5.02 54.41 58.99
C LYS A 52 6.09 53.57 59.66
N THR A 53 6.05 53.46 60.99
CA THR A 53 6.97 52.60 61.74
C THR A 53 6.80 51.12 61.38
N GLN A 54 5.56 50.64 61.22
CA GLN A 54 5.29 49.25 60.80
C GLN A 54 5.72 48.97 59.36
N THR A 55 5.45 49.90 58.44
CA THR A 55 5.87 49.75 57.03
C THR A 55 7.40 49.67 56.93
N PHE A 56 8.11 50.53 57.68
CA PHE A 56 9.56 50.49 57.76
C PHE A 56 10.06 49.17 58.37
N LYS A 57 9.46 48.72 59.48
CA LYS A 57 9.82 47.43 60.10
C LYS A 57 9.63 46.23 59.15
N LYS A 58 8.57 46.25 58.33
CA LYS A 58 8.24 45.14 57.42
C LYS A 58 9.08 45.12 56.15
N TYR A 59 9.38 46.29 55.56
CA TYR A 59 10.00 46.38 54.23
C TYR A 59 11.39 47.03 54.23
N GLY A 60 11.87 47.53 55.37
CA GLY A 60 13.06 48.39 55.47
C GLY A 60 12.88 49.77 54.80
N VAL A 61 11.70 50.02 54.22
CA VAL A 61 11.32 51.24 53.51
C VAL A 61 9.87 51.58 53.86
N GLY A 62 9.59 52.82 54.27
CA GLY A 62 8.25 53.14 54.81
C GLY A 62 7.98 54.61 55.07
N GLY A 63 8.60 55.49 54.29
CA GLY A 63 8.55 56.94 54.50
C GLY A 63 7.46 57.68 53.71
N CYS A 64 7.89 58.72 53.01
CA CYS A 64 7.07 59.63 52.22
C CYS A 64 6.43 58.95 50.98
N PRO A 65 5.11 59.16 50.74
CA PRO A 65 4.44 58.66 49.55
C PRO A 65 5.01 59.22 48.25
N LYS A 66 5.36 60.52 48.20
CA LYS A 66 5.97 61.16 47.02
C LYS A 66 7.34 60.57 46.68
N CYS A 67 8.24 60.44 47.65
CA CYS A 67 9.55 59.79 47.41
C CYS A 67 9.42 58.32 46.97
N LYS A 68 8.40 57.61 47.45
CA LYS A 68 8.09 56.25 46.97
C LYS A 68 7.64 56.29 45.52
N GLU A 69 6.74 57.19 45.18
CA GLU A 69 6.25 57.38 43.80
C GLU A 69 7.38 57.74 42.83
N ASP A 70 8.23 58.72 43.18
CA ASP A 70 9.34 59.17 42.35
C ASP A 70 10.36 58.04 42.11
N ARG A 71 10.72 57.31 43.17
CA ARG A 71 11.59 56.12 43.05
C ARG A 71 10.94 55.03 42.20
N SER A 72 9.64 54.79 42.36
CA SER A 72 8.91 53.84 41.52
C SER A 72 8.94 54.28 40.05
N LYS A 73 8.66 55.56 39.75
CA LYS A 73 8.74 56.14 38.40
C LYS A 73 10.12 55.93 37.78
N GLN A 74 11.19 56.24 38.52
CA GLN A 74 12.57 56.05 38.07
C GLN A 74 12.87 54.56 37.79
N VAL A 75 12.52 53.66 38.69
CA VAL A 75 12.71 52.20 38.51
C VAL A 75 11.95 51.70 37.28
N TYR A 76 10.71 52.16 37.06
CA TYR A 76 9.94 51.78 35.88
C TYR A 76 10.54 52.34 34.59
N GLN A 77 11.05 53.58 34.60
CA GLN A 77 11.72 54.19 33.45
C GLN A 77 13.00 53.42 33.07
N THR A 78 13.82 53.04 34.06
CA THR A 78 15.00 52.20 33.81
C THR A 78 14.60 50.84 33.22
N LYS A 79 13.58 50.16 33.79
CA LYS A 79 13.10 48.87 33.27
C LYS A 79 12.58 48.96 31.84
N ARG A 80 11.90 50.06 31.51
CA ARG A 80 11.39 50.35 30.15
C ARG A 80 12.51 50.49 29.13
N GLN A 81 13.57 51.23 29.47
CA GLN A 81 14.75 51.36 28.62
C GLN A 81 15.45 50.01 28.39
N VAL A 82 15.62 49.22 29.45
CA VAL A 82 16.18 47.86 29.35
C VAL A 82 15.32 46.96 28.46
N ASN A 83 13.99 47.06 28.53
CA ASN A 83 13.09 46.30 27.66
C ASN A 83 13.29 46.66 26.17
N LEU A 84 13.36 47.95 25.84
CA LEU A 84 13.60 48.40 24.46
C LEU A 84 14.96 47.94 23.94
N GLN A 85 16.01 48.06 24.76
CA GLN A 85 17.35 47.57 24.42
C GLN A 85 17.36 46.07 24.16
N ARG A 86 16.67 45.27 24.99
CA ARG A 86 16.54 43.82 24.81
C ARG A 86 15.81 43.46 23.50
N LEU A 87 14.81 44.24 23.09
CA LEU A 87 14.11 44.02 21.82
C LEU A 87 15.02 44.33 20.63
N SER A 88 15.76 45.44 20.69
CA SER A 88 16.76 45.80 19.68
C SER A 88 17.84 44.72 19.54
N GLN A 89 18.38 44.20 20.65
CA GLN A 89 19.37 43.12 20.65
C GLN A 89 18.83 41.81 20.04
N ARG A 90 17.53 41.57 20.14
CA ARG A 90 16.85 40.43 19.51
C ARG A 90 16.54 40.65 18.03
N GLY A 91 16.94 41.79 17.47
CA GLY A 91 16.62 42.18 16.09
C GLY A 91 15.12 42.44 15.89
N ILE A 92 14.43 42.91 16.92
CA ILE A 92 13.02 43.28 16.84
C ILE A 92 12.91 44.80 16.84
N GLU A 93 12.41 45.33 15.73
CA GLU A 93 12.05 46.72 15.55
C GLU A 93 10.56 46.92 15.84
N ILE A 94 10.24 47.96 16.58
CA ILE A 94 8.87 48.28 16.94
C ILE A 94 8.33 49.30 15.92
N LEU A 95 7.28 48.93 15.20
CA LEU A 95 6.64 49.82 14.21
C LEU A 95 5.46 50.60 14.81
N THR A 96 4.95 50.15 15.96
CA THR A 96 3.88 50.85 16.68
C THR A 96 4.42 52.11 17.33
N SER A 97 3.90 53.27 16.94
CA SER A 97 4.29 54.57 17.50
C SER A 97 3.93 54.68 18.99
N GLY A 98 4.78 55.39 19.76
CA GLY A 98 4.52 55.68 21.17
C GLY A 98 4.78 54.54 22.17
N PHE A 99 5.29 53.38 21.73
CA PHE A 99 5.63 52.30 22.65
C PHE A 99 6.93 52.61 23.43
N ASP A 100 6.82 52.73 24.75
CA ASP A 100 7.92 53.09 25.64
C ASP A 100 8.49 51.91 26.44
N GLY A 101 8.24 50.65 26.04
CA GLY A 101 8.77 49.46 26.72
C GLY A 101 7.96 48.97 27.92
N ARG A 102 6.73 49.45 28.12
CA ARG A 102 5.79 48.93 29.13
C ARG A 102 5.26 47.54 28.77
N ARG A 103 4.91 46.73 29.78
CA ARG A 103 4.26 45.42 29.58
C ARG A 103 2.76 45.50 29.33
N HIS A 104 2.16 46.59 29.80
CA HIS A 104 0.74 46.90 29.65
C HIS A 104 0.65 48.36 29.22
N LEU A 105 -0.11 48.62 28.15
CA LEU A 105 -0.44 49.98 27.75
C LEU A 105 -1.55 50.47 28.68
N ILE A 106 -1.45 51.74 29.10
CA ILE A 106 -2.35 52.35 30.08
C ILE A 106 -3.44 53.08 29.30
N ASP A 107 -4.45 52.34 28.85
CA ASP A 107 -5.85 52.75 28.92
C ASP A 107 -6.73 51.64 28.35
N GLU A 108 -7.74 51.29 29.15
CA GLU A 108 -8.85 50.38 28.84
C GLU A 108 -8.50 48.94 28.42
N SER A 109 -9.47 48.06 28.63
CA SER A 109 -9.42 46.59 28.54
C SER A 109 -9.14 46.00 27.15
N THR A 110 -8.47 46.71 26.25
CA THR A 110 -8.08 46.23 24.93
C THR A 110 -6.64 45.78 24.92
N TYR A 111 -6.42 44.50 24.61
CA TYR A 111 -5.11 43.92 24.32
C TYR A 111 -4.54 44.55 23.03
N THR A 112 -4.01 45.77 23.10
CA THR A 112 -3.38 46.43 21.95
C THR A 112 -2.17 45.59 21.56
N LYS A 113 -2.22 45.01 20.36
CA LYS A 113 -1.08 44.29 19.80
C LYS A 113 -0.09 45.32 19.28
N LEU A 114 1.19 45.06 19.49
CA LEU A 114 2.28 45.79 18.87
C LEU A 114 2.56 45.17 17.50
N LEU A 115 2.56 46.02 16.48
CA LEU A 115 3.17 45.72 15.20
C LEU A 115 4.69 45.84 15.34
N VAL A 116 5.40 44.74 15.05
CA VAL A 116 6.86 44.66 15.12
C VAL A 116 7.43 44.02 13.86
N ARG A 117 8.66 44.36 13.51
CA ARG A 117 9.42 43.80 12.39
C ARG A 117 10.66 43.09 12.91
N ASN A 118 10.89 41.86 12.44
CA ASN A 118 12.16 41.21 12.66
C ASN A 118 13.15 41.66 11.58
N ILE A 119 14.21 42.38 11.97
CA ILE A 119 15.15 43.01 11.04
C ILE A 119 15.97 41.99 10.23
N HIS A 120 16.12 40.75 10.72
CA HIS A 120 16.92 39.73 10.05
C HIS A 120 16.21 39.11 8.83
N CYS A 121 14.88 39.07 8.83
CA CYS A 121 14.09 38.46 7.75
C CYS A 121 13.05 39.41 7.13
N GLY A 122 12.89 40.61 7.65
CA GLY A 122 11.88 41.58 7.23
C GLY A 122 10.43 41.24 7.63
N HIS A 123 10.18 40.06 8.20
CA HIS A 123 8.84 39.63 8.57
C HIS A 123 8.24 40.53 9.66
N THR A 124 7.04 41.03 9.38
CA THR A 124 6.28 41.91 10.25
C THR A 124 5.13 41.13 10.87
N PHE A 125 4.94 41.24 12.19
CA PHE A 125 3.89 40.50 12.90
C PHE A 125 3.37 41.26 14.10
N GLU A 126 2.17 40.89 14.54
CA GLU A 126 1.53 41.48 15.70
C GLU A 126 1.73 40.61 16.96
N CYS A 127 2.01 41.23 18.10
CA CYS A 127 2.09 40.51 19.37
C CYS A 127 1.79 41.42 20.58
N SER A 128 1.29 40.84 21.68
CA SER A 128 1.10 41.63 22.90
C SER A 128 2.45 42.08 23.49
N PRO A 129 2.56 43.28 24.07
CA PRO A 129 3.79 43.75 24.74
C PRO A 129 4.31 42.78 25.81
N SER A 130 3.40 42.20 26.60
CA SER A 130 3.78 41.24 27.64
C SER A 130 4.46 40.00 27.03
N ASN A 131 3.83 39.33 26.06
CA ASN A 131 4.45 38.17 25.41
C ASN A 131 5.76 38.54 24.74
N LEU A 132 5.82 39.68 24.05
CA LEU A 132 7.03 40.15 23.36
C LEU A 132 8.22 40.29 24.33
N LEU A 133 7.97 40.75 25.56
CA LEU A 133 8.99 41.00 26.58
C LEU A 133 9.28 39.81 27.50
N SER A 134 8.28 38.96 27.80
CA SER A 134 8.39 37.89 28.81
C SER A 134 8.64 36.50 28.22
N ARG A 135 8.01 36.18 27.10
CA ARG A 135 8.24 34.93 26.37
C ARG A 135 9.22 35.30 25.26
N ASN A 136 10.23 34.49 24.97
CA ASN A 136 11.06 34.71 23.77
C ASN A 136 10.17 34.51 22.53
N VAL A 137 9.28 35.48 22.22
CA VAL A 137 8.47 35.47 21.01
C VAL A 137 9.46 35.57 19.86
N GLU A 138 9.59 34.46 19.16
CA GLU A 138 10.38 34.35 17.95
C GLU A 138 9.51 34.77 16.77
N CYS A 139 10.16 35.31 15.74
CA CYS A 139 9.52 35.56 14.47
C CYS A 139 8.90 34.25 13.93
N GLY A 140 7.66 34.31 13.44
CA GLY A 140 6.95 33.17 12.85
C GLY A 140 7.65 32.54 11.63
N VAL A 141 8.61 33.22 11.03
CA VAL A 141 9.46 32.71 9.93
C VAL A 141 10.79 32.18 10.48
N CYS A 142 11.55 33.00 11.21
CA CYS A 142 12.88 32.61 11.70
C CYS A 142 12.81 31.52 12.78
N GLY A 143 11.78 31.52 13.62
CA GLY A 143 11.64 30.54 14.70
C GLY A 143 11.54 29.11 14.16
N PRO A 144 10.58 28.81 13.25
CA PRO A 144 10.54 27.52 12.57
C PRO A 144 11.84 27.17 11.84
N GLN A 145 12.44 28.11 11.11
CA GLN A 145 13.69 27.89 10.40
C GLN A 145 14.83 27.48 11.35
N LYS A 146 15.05 28.23 12.45
CA LYS A 146 16.05 27.91 13.47
C LYS A 146 15.84 26.54 14.12
N ARG A 147 14.59 26.07 14.24
CA ARG A 147 14.27 24.73 14.76
C ARG A 147 14.50 23.62 13.74
N VAL A 148 14.20 23.89 12.47
CA VAL A 148 14.27 22.90 11.37
C VAL A 148 15.69 22.77 10.81
N GLU A 149 16.49 23.83 10.81
CA GLU A 149 17.85 23.84 10.25
C GLU A 149 18.77 22.81 10.92
N PRO A 150 18.90 22.73 12.26
CA PRO A 150 19.73 21.71 12.90
C PRO A 150 19.24 20.30 12.61
N LEU A 151 17.92 20.07 12.58
CA LEU A 151 17.34 18.76 12.26
C LEU A 151 17.63 18.36 10.81
N THR A 152 17.55 19.32 9.88
CA THR A 152 17.85 19.10 8.47
C THR A 152 19.34 18.83 8.26
N ALA A 153 20.21 19.60 8.91
CA ALA A 153 21.65 19.40 8.87
C ALA A 153 22.03 18.03 9.45
N TRP A 154 21.48 17.66 10.62
CA TRP A 154 21.66 16.34 11.23
C TRP A 154 21.17 15.21 10.31
N SER A 155 20.00 15.37 9.69
CA SER A 155 19.45 14.39 8.74
C SER A 155 20.34 14.24 7.50
N LYS A 156 20.85 15.34 6.93
CA LYS A 156 21.79 15.32 5.80
C LYS A 156 23.10 14.63 6.17
N ALA A 157 23.69 14.98 7.31
CA ALA A 157 24.94 14.39 7.79
C ALA A 157 24.81 12.88 8.04
N ASN A 158 23.72 12.46 8.71
CA ASN A 158 23.46 11.04 8.92
C ASN A 158 23.16 10.30 7.61
N SER A 159 22.48 10.94 6.66
CA SER A 159 22.27 10.33 5.35
C SER A 159 23.58 10.14 4.59
N ALA A 160 24.54 11.07 4.71
CA ALA A 160 25.87 10.93 4.09
C ALA A 160 26.66 9.78 4.74
N LYS A 161 26.74 9.77 6.08
CA LYS A 161 27.38 8.68 6.84
C LYS A 161 26.75 7.31 6.56
N TRP A 162 25.42 7.27 6.41
CA TRP A 162 24.72 6.05 6.03
C TRP A 162 25.12 5.59 4.63
N LYS A 163 25.28 6.49 3.64
CA LYS A 163 25.71 6.11 2.29
C LYS A 163 27.13 5.55 2.25
N GLU A 164 28.03 6.05 3.10
CA GLU A 164 29.41 5.56 3.20
C GLU A 164 29.48 4.15 3.82
N THR A 165 28.59 3.85 4.75
CA THR A 165 28.58 2.58 5.50
C THR A 165 27.58 1.55 4.96
N ALA A 166 26.69 1.97 4.06
CA ALA A 166 25.66 1.11 3.50
C ALA A 166 26.22 0.14 2.46
N THR A 167 25.79 -1.11 2.55
CA THR A 167 26.05 -2.12 1.53
C THR A 167 25.35 -1.75 0.21
N GLU A 168 25.83 -2.28 -0.91
CA GLU A 168 25.20 -2.09 -2.23
C GLU A 168 23.70 -2.42 -2.21
N TRP A 169 23.32 -3.49 -1.52
CA TRP A 169 21.91 -3.88 -1.34
C TRP A 169 21.11 -2.82 -0.58
N GLN A 170 21.66 -2.24 0.48
CA GLN A 170 20.97 -1.20 1.26
C GLN A 170 20.76 0.06 0.41
N ILE A 171 21.78 0.46 -0.35
CA ILE A 171 21.70 1.58 -1.29
C ILE A 171 20.62 1.31 -2.34
N TYR A 172 20.69 0.15 -3.01
CA TYR A 172 19.70 -0.26 -4.01
C TYR A 172 18.27 -0.26 -3.46
N LYS A 173 18.07 -0.91 -2.30
CA LYS A 173 16.77 -0.99 -1.63
C LYS A 173 16.21 0.39 -1.28
N ALA A 174 17.05 1.31 -0.80
CA ALA A 174 16.65 2.68 -0.48
C ALA A 174 16.26 3.45 -1.74
N THR A 175 17.07 3.38 -2.80
CA THR A 175 16.81 4.01 -4.10
C THR A 175 15.48 3.53 -4.69
N VAL A 176 15.28 2.20 -4.79
CA VAL A 176 14.02 1.64 -5.27
C VAL A 176 12.84 2.08 -4.41
N SER A 177 12.98 2.13 -3.09
CA SER A 177 11.89 2.55 -2.20
C SER A 177 11.50 4.01 -2.42
N SER A 178 12.48 4.90 -2.63
CA SER A 178 12.25 6.30 -2.97
C SER A 178 11.53 6.44 -4.31
N LEU A 179 12.05 5.80 -5.37
CA LEU A 179 11.45 5.81 -6.70
C LEU A 179 10.04 5.23 -6.69
N THR A 180 9.81 4.11 -5.98
CA THR A 180 8.48 3.48 -5.84
C THR A 180 7.45 4.44 -5.25
N LEU A 181 7.84 5.27 -4.26
CA LEU A 181 6.94 6.26 -3.68
C LEU A 181 6.62 7.38 -4.68
N GLN A 182 7.58 7.79 -5.51
CA GLN A 182 7.37 8.78 -6.57
C GLN A 182 6.44 8.21 -7.66
N THR A 183 6.75 7.02 -8.18
CA THR A 183 5.92 6.29 -9.15
C THR A 183 4.49 6.13 -8.65
N TYR A 184 4.30 5.73 -7.40
CA TYR A 184 2.97 5.57 -6.82
C TYR A 184 2.19 6.88 -6.76
N LYS A 185 2.84 8.00 -6.42
CA LYS A 185 2.18 9.32 -6.41
C LYS A 185 1.74 9.72 -7.82
N GLN A 186 2.59 9.51 -8.81
CA GLN A 186 2.33 9.88 -10.22
C GLN A 186 1.28 8.97 -10.88
N HIS A 187 1.30 7.66 -10.56
CA HIS A 187 0.47 6.64 -11.20
C HIS A 187 -0.55 5.99 -10.25
N LYS A 188 -0.98 6.71 -9.22
CA LYS A 188 -1.89 6.17 -8.18
C LYS A 188 -3.13 5.52 -8.76
N LYS A 189 -3.78 6.16 -9.74
CA LYS A 189 -5.02 5.64 -10.36
C LYS A 189 -4.81 4.33 -11.11
N LEU A 190 -3.61 4.09 -11.65
CA LEU A 190 -3.28 2.85 -12.35
C LEU A 190 -2.95 1.73 -11.36
N ILE A 191 -2.16 2.04 -10.33
CA ILE A 191 -1.67 1.05 -9.36
C ILE A 191 -2.73 0.70 -8.30
N ASN A 192 -3.55 1.68 -7.92
CA ASN A 192 -4.60 1.56 -6.90
C ASN A 192 -5.92 2.19 -7.42
N PRO A 193 -6.57 1.59 -8.43
CA PRO A 193 -7.78 2.12 -9.05
C PRO A 193 -8.94 2.22 -8.05
N ASP A 194 -9.06 1.24 -7.14
CA ASP A 194 -10.13 1.17 -6.14
C ASP A 194 -9.85 2.02 -4.88
N ASN A 195 -8.76 2.80 -4.88
CA ASN A 195 -8.33 3.64 -3.77
C ASN A 195 -8.27 2.90 -2.42
N LEU A 196 -7.75 1.67 -2.44
CA LEU A 196 -7.60 0.79 -1.28
C LEU A 196 -6.75 1.45 -0.19
N PRO A 197 -7.16 1.37 1.09
CA PRO A 197 -6.48 2.05 2.19
C PRO A 197 -5.14 1.38 2.50
N ARG A 198 -4.08 2.19 2.52
CA ARG A 198 -2.74 1.73 2.94
C ARG A 198 -2.63 1.73 4.45
N GLY A 199 -2.08 0.67 5.03
CA GLY A 199 -1.96 0.53 6.48
C GLY A 199 -0.77 -0.31 6.91
N LYS A 200 -0.69 -0.58 8.22
CA LYS A 200 0.30 -1.49 8.80
C LYS A 200 -0.19 -2.93 8.74
N ALA A 201 0.75 -3.88 8.75
CA ALA A 201 0.42 -5.30 8.92
C ALA A 201 -0.35 -5.52 10.23
N GLY A 202 -1.35 -6.40 10.20
CA GLY A 202 -2.24 -6.68 11.34
C GLY A 202 -3.51 -5.84 11.39
N VAL A 203 -3.60 -4.73 10.63
CA VAL A 203 -4.81 -3.88 10.61
C VAL A 203 -5.83 -4.45 9.62
N PHE A 204 -7.06 -4.70 10.07
CA PHE A 204 -8.13 -5.20 9.20
C PHE A 204 -8.38 -4.23 8.04
N GLY A 205 -8.50 -4.78 6.82
CA GLY A 205 -8.69 -3.98 5.61
C GLY A 205 -7.46 -3.22 5.12
N ALA A 206 -6.28 -3.37 5.74
CA ALA A 206 -5.07 -2.68 5.29
C ALA A 206 -4.43 -3.34 4.06
N TYR A 207 -3.99 -2.50 3.13
CA TYR A 207 -3.22 -2.90 1.96
C TYR A 207 -1.80 -2.35 2.01
N HIS A 208 -0.88 -3.05 1.35
CA HIS A 208 0.48 -2.62 1.12
C HIS A 208 0.68 -2.33 -0.37
N LEU A 209 1.51 -1.32 -0.65
CA LEU A 209 2.11 -1.14 -1.97
C LEU A 209 3.28 -2.12 -2.06
N ASP A 210 3.22 -3.04 -3.01
CA ASP A 210 4.20 -4.11 -3.16
C ASP A 210 4.70 -4.27 -4.59
N HIS A 211 5.81 -4.98 -4.75
CA HIS A 211 6.42 -5.25 -6.04
C HIS A 211 5.99 -6.63 -6.57
N ILE A 212 5.67 -6.73 -7.87
CA ILE A 212 5.40 -8.03 -8.52
C ILE A 212 6.67 -8.88 -8.57
N VAL A 213 7.76 -8.25 -9.03
CA VAL A 213 9.13 -8.74 -9.01
C VAL A 213 9.85 -8.11 -7.80
N PRO A 214 10.19 -8.91 -6.77
CA PRO A 214 10.76 -8.41 -5.52
C PRO A 214 12.05 -7.62 -5.69
N LYS A 215 12.24 -6.58 -4.86
CA LYS A 215 13.46 -5.76 -4.84
C LYS A 215 14.75 -6.59 -4.77
N ARG A 216 14.73 -7.66 -3.95
CA ARG A 216 15.90 -8.52 -3.76
C ARG A 216 16.25 -9.29 -5.04
N PHE A 217 15.23 -9.82 -5.71
CA PHE A 217 15.40 -10.47 -7.01
C PHE A 217 15.97 -9.50 -8.04
N CYS A 218 15.46 -8.27 -8.08
CA CYS A 218 15.96 -7.24 -8.99
C CYS A 218 17.43 -6.92 -8.73
N PHE A 219 17.84 -6.79 -7.46
CA PHE A 219 19.24 -6.59 -7.09
C PHE A 219 20.14 -7.74 -7.53
N GLU A 220 19.75 -8.98 -7.25
CA GLU A 220 20.54 -10.18 -7.58
C GLU A 220 20.69 -10.39 -9.10
N ASN A 221 19.72 -9.94 -9.90
CA ASN A 221 19.75 -10.00 -11.36
C ASN A 221 20.20 -8.68 -12.01
N LYS A 222 20.81 -7.76 -11.25
CA LYS A 222 21.36 -6.48 -11.74
C LYS A 222 20.36 -5.63 -12.51
N ILE A 223 19.08 -5.71 -12.14
CA ILE A 223 18.00 -4.94 -12.74
C ILE A 223 18.06 -3.50 -12.22
N PRO A 224 17.99 -2.45 -13.07
CA PRO A 224 18.07 -1.07 -12.62
C PRO A 224 16.96 -0.68 -11.61
N PRO A 225 17.25 0.21 -10.64
CA PRO A 225 16.26 0.67 -9.67
C PRO A 225 14.99 1.27 -10.30
N GLU A 226 15.14 1.96 -11.43
CA GLU A 226 14.07 2.58 -12.20
C GLU A 226 13.11 1.53 -12.76
N THR A 227 13.67 0.47 -13.36
CA THR A 227 12.92 -0.70 -13.82
C THR A 227 12.21 -1.39 -12.66
N CYS A 228 12.90 -1.60 -11.54
CA CYS A 228 12.30 -2.22 -10.36
C CYS A 228 11.15 -1.39 -9.79
N ALA A 229 11.23 -0.06 -9.86
CA ALA A 229 10.23 0.87 -9.33
C ALA A 229 9.16 1.29 -10.36
N ASP A 230 9.18 0.72 -11.58
CA ASP A 230 8.22 1.05 -12.62
C ASP A 230 6.79 0.67 -12.22
N LYS A 231 5.81 1.44 -12.71
CA LYS A 231 4.39 1.25 -12.41
C LYS A 231 3.88 -0.14 -12.77
N SER A 232 4.42 -0.78 -13.81
CA SER A 232 4.04 -2.14 -14.21
C SER A 232 4.51 -3.21 -13.23
N ASN A 233 5.48 -2.90 -12.36
CA ASN A 233 5.96 -3.78 -11.30
C ASN A 233 5.28 -3.50 -9.95
N LEU A 234 4.36 -2.55 -9.86
CA LEU A 234 3.71 -2.15 -8.60
C LEU A 234 2.26 -2.62 -8.55
N GLN A 235 1.85 -3.10 -7.38
CA GLN A 235 0.47 -3.52 -7.14
C GLN A 235 0.05 -3.26 -5.68
N MET A 236 -1.26 -3.25 -5.46
CA MET A 236 -1.85 -3.27 -4.13
C MET A 236 -2.08 -4.71 -3.68
N MET A 237 -1.63 -5.05 -2.48
CA MET A 237 -1.76 -6.38 -1.92
C MET A 237 -2.29 -6.31 -0.49
N GLY A 238 -3.21 -7.22 -0.12
CA GLY A 238 -3.70 -7.29 1.25
C GLY A 238 -2.55 -7.61 2.20
N TRP A 239 -2.54 -7.02 3.39
CA TRP A 239 -1.39 -7.19 4.30
C TRP A 239 -1.10 -8.66 4.63
N ARG A 240 -2.14 -9.52 4.71
CA ARG A 240 -2.01 -10.95 4.98
C ARG A 240 -1.27 -11.70 3.88
N GLU A 241 -1.49 -11.32 2.62
CA GLU A 241 -0.90 -11.97 1.44
C GLU A 241 0.59 -11.63 1.29
N ASN A 242 0.99 -10.44 1.74
CA ASN A 242 2.38 -9.95 1.69
C ASN A 242 3.27 -10.59 2.77
N VAL A 243 2.70 -10.99 3.92
CA VAL A 243 3.49 -11.61 5.01
C VAL A 243 4.09 -12.95 4.54
N GLY A 244 5.39 -13.14 4.81
CA GLY A 244 6.11 -14.39 4.50
C GLY A 244 6.46 -14.57 3.02
N SER A 245 6.09 -13.63 2.15
CA SER A 245 6.19 -13.82 0.72
C SER A 245 7.04 -12.73 0.03
N ARG A 246 7.58 -11.77 0.77
CA ARG A 246 8.34 -10.58 0.28
C ARG A 246 9.44 -10.83 -0.76
N ASN A 247 10.05 -12.01 -0.77
CA ASN A 247 11.14 -12.36 -1.68
C ASN A 247 10.70 -13.25 -2.84
N HIS A 248 9.41 -13.60 -2.94
CA HIS A 248 8.86 -14.44 -4.00
C HIS A 248 8.14 -13.59 -5.04
N LEU A 249 8.21 -14.01 -6.31
CA LEU A 249 7.37 -13.46 -7.38
C LEU A 249 5.89 -13.51 -6.99
N LYS A 250 5.16 -12.48 -7.40
CA LYS A 250 3.73 -12.32 -7.11
C LYS A 250 2.82 -12.50 -8.30
N GLY A 251 3.37 -12.48 -9.49
CA GLY A 251 2.63 -12.58 -10.74
C GLY A 251 3.56 -12.48 -11.94
N THR A 252 3.04 -12.05 -13.08
CA THR A 252 3.81 -11.96 -14.32
C THR A 252 4.97 -11.00 -14.17
N ILE A 253 6.17 -11.45 -14.52
CA ILE A 253 7.31 -10.57 -14.75
C ILE A 253 6.96 -9.59 -15.88
N PRO A 254 6.97 -8.26 -15.66
CA PRO A 254 6.59 -7.30 -16.68
C PRO A 254 7.53 -7.38 -17.90
N PRO A 255 7.05 -7.14 -19.15
CA PRO A 255 7.87 -7.25 -20.36
C PRO A 255 9.19 -6.47 -20.33
N LEU A 256 9.20 -5.34 -19.62
CA LEU A 256 10.37 -4.47 -19.46
C LEU A 256 11.55 -5.15 -18.72
N PHE A 257 11.26 -6.21 -17.96
CA PHE A 257 12.26 -7.01 -17.24
C PHE A 257 12.91 -8.07 -18.13
N LEU A 258 12.29 -8.43 -19.27
CA LEU A 258 12.74 -9.53 -20.12
C LEU A 258 14.11 -9.26 -20.74
N GLN A 259 14.49 -8.00 -20.93
CA GLN A 259 15.84 -7.64 -21.40
C GLN A 259 16.95 -7.94 -20.38
N TYR A 260 16.61 -8.10 -19.09
CA TYR A 260 17.55 -8.38 -18.01
C TYR A 260 17.52 -9.84 -17.55
N LEU A 261 16.56 -10.64 -18.02
CA LEU A 261 16.28 -11.96 -17.50
C LEU A 261 16.24 -13.00 -18.61
N SER A 262 17.16 -13.96 -18.55
CA SER A 262 17.08 -15.14 -19.41
C SER A 262 15.81 -15.95 -19.09
N ALA A 263 15.35 -16.79 -20.02
CA ALA A 263 14.22 -17.67 -19.74
C ALA A 263 14.51 -18.62 -18.59
N HIS A 264 15.76 -19.06 -18.44
CA HIS A 264 16.21 -19.85 -17.31
C HIS A 264 16.00 -19.12 -15.97
N ASP A 265 16.38 -17.83 -15.87
CA ASP A 265 16.22 -17.04 -14.64
C ASP A 265 14.74 -16.85 -14.29
N ARG A 266 13.90 -16.60 -15.30
CA ARG A 266 12.44 -16.46 -15.12
C ARG A 266 11.82 -17.76 -14.64
N MET A 267 12.13 -18.89 -15.29
CA MET A 267 11.59 -20.20 -14.91
C MET A 267 12.07 -20.61 -13.52
N LYS A 268 13.33 -20.34 -13.15
CA LYS A 268 13.85 -20.55 -11.80
C LYS A 268 13.07 -19.75 -10.76
N ALA A 269 12.78 -18.48 -11.05
CA ALA A 269 12.02 -17.62 -10.15
C ALA A 269 10.57 -18.13 -9.95
N TYR A 270 9.91 -18.56 -11.03
CA TYR A 270 8.57 -19.14 -10.94
C TYR A 270 8.56 -20.49 -10.21
N ARG A 271 9.56 -21.35 -10.44
CA ARG A 271 9.71 -22.63 -9.73
C ARG A 271 9.84 -22.42 -8.22
N ASN A 272 10.71 -21.49 -7.80
CA ASN A 272 10.83 -21.09 -6.40
C ASN A 272 9.50 -20.59 -5.84
N ALA A 273 8.81 -19.73 -6.61
CA ALA A 273 7.54 -19.20 -6.19
C ALA A 273 6.45 -20.28 -6.08
N LEU A 274 6.45 -21.31 -6.94
CA LEU A 274 5.47 -22.40 -6.97
C LEU A 274 5.75 -23.57 -6.03
N THR A 275 6.93 -23.62 -5.41
CA THR A 275 7.27 -24.70 -4.47
C THR A 275 6.25 -24.73 -3.32
N ILE A 276 5.55 -25.85 -3.16
CA ILE A 276 4.50 -26.08 -2.17
C ILE A 276 4.65 -27.46 -1.55
N GLY A 277 4.25 -27.63 -0.29
CA GLY A 277 4.22 -28.94 0.38
C GLY A 277 5.56 -29.69 0.30
N ASP A 278 5.49 -30.94 -0.15
CA ASP A 278 6.61 -31.88 -0.28
C ASP A 278 7.30 -31.84 -1.65
N TYR A 279 7.00 -30.86 -2.51
CA TYR A 279 7.58 -30.80 -3.85
C TYR A 279 9.08 -30.47 -3.82
N LYS A 280 9.89 -31.38 -4.39
CA LYS A 280 11.33 -31.20 -4.62
C LYS A 280 11.56 -30.52 -5.96
N GLN A 281 12.50 -29.59 -6.03
CA GLN A 281 12.86 -28.90 -7.27
C GLN A 281 13.85 -29.70 -8.11
N PHE A 282 13.80 -29.53 -9.44
CA PHE A 282 14.75 -30.13 -10.39
C PHE A 282 14.94 -31.64 -10.19
N TYR A 283 13.82 -32.35 -10.13
CA TYR A 283 13.84 -33.77 -9.86
C TYR A 283 14.08 -34.56 -11.14
N LYS A 284 14.92 -35.59 -11.08
CA LYS A 284 15.24 -36.46 -12.22
C LYS A 284 14.38 -37.73 -12.15
N LEU A 285 13.52 -37.94 -13.15
CA LEU A 285 12.66 -39.10 -13.35
C LEU A 285 13.15 -39.88 -14.58
N GLY A 286 13.93 -40.94 -14.34
CA GLY A 286 14.69 -41.60 -15.40
C GLY A 286 15.63 -40.61 -16.08
N ASP A 287 15.50 -40.43 -17.39
CA ASP A 287 16.28 -39.45 -18.17
C ASP A 287 15.63 -38.07 -18.29
N THR A 288 14.45 -37.88 -17.70
CA THR A 288 13.69 -36.64 -17.79
C THR A 288 13.84 -35.82 -16.51
N THR A 289 14.25 -34.55 -16.62
CA THR A 289 14.23 -33.62 -15.49
C THR A 289 12.94 -32.80 -15.49
N VAL A 290 12.25 -32.77 -14.36
CA VAL A 290 11.03 -31.97 -14.14
C VAL A 290 11.29 -30.81 -13.19
N ASP A 291 10.48 -29.75 -13.27
CA ASP A 291 10.68 -28.57 -12.45
C ASP A 291 10.37 -28.82 -10.98
N LEU A 292 9.25 -29.48 -10.69
CA LEU A 292 8.86 -29.85 -9.33
C LEU A 292 8.30 -31.27 -9.32
N TYR A 293 8.58 -32.04 -8.28
CA TYR A 293 8.04 -33.39 -8.10
C TYR A 293 7.65 -33.67 -6.66
N SER A 294 6.45 -34.23 -6.44
CA SER A 294 5.99 -34.74 -5.16
C SER A 294 5.99 -36.27 -5.20
N GLU A 295 6.83 -36.88 -4.37
CA GLU A 295 6.89 -38.34 -4.20
C GLU A 295 5.58 -38.87 -3.60
N THR A 296 5.01 -38.15 -2.63
CA THR A 296 3.76 -38.54 -1.95
C THR A 296 2.59 -38.65 -2.92
N ASN A 297 2.50 -37.73 -3.88
CA ASN A 297 1.40 -37.68 -4.84
C ASN A 297 1.74 -38.35 -6.17
N ASN A 298 2.99 -38.81 -6.37
CA ASN A 298 3.53 -39.23 -7.66
C ASN A 298 3.13 -38.26 -8.79
N HIS A 299 3.38 -36.96 -8.54
CA HIS A 299 2.95 -35.88 -9.42
C HIS A 299 4.09 -34.92 -9.74
N ALA A 300 4.31 -34.68 -11.04
CA ALA A 300 5.30 -33.74 -11.55
C ALA A 300 4.63 -32.45 -12.08
N ILE A 301 5.32 -31.33 -11.91
CA ILE A 301 4.99 -30.05 -12.54
C ILE A 301 6.13 -29.68 -13.47
N VAL A 302 5.77 -29.28 -14.69
CA VAL A 302 6.70 -28.83 -15.72
C VAL A 302 6.31 -27.43 -16.17
N LEU A 303 7.28 -26.52 -16.14
CA LEU A 303 7.13 -25.13 -16.59
C LEU A 303 7.63 -25.03 -18.04
N ILE A 304 6.80 -24.45 -18.90
CA ILE A 304 7.13 -24.27 -20.31
C ILE A 304 7.43 -22.79 -20.56
N PRO A 305 8.70 -22.42 -20.83
CA PRO A 305 9.04 -21.04 -21.19
C PRO A 305 8.42 -20.68 -22.54
N LEU A 306 8.13 -19.40 -22.77
CA LEU A 306 7.59 -18.95 -24.06
C LEU A 306 8.66 -18.41 -25.00
N ASP A 307 9.91 -18.84 -24.86
CA ASP A 307 11.04 -18.38 -25.69
C ASP A 307 11.25 -19.24 -26.96
N GLN A 308 12.26 -18.89 -27.74
CA GLN A 308 12.59 -19.59 -28.98
C GLN A 308 13.11 -21.01 -28.77
N THR A 309 13.48 -21.43 -27.55
CA THR A 309 13.89 -22.82 -27.29
C THR A 309 12.73 -23.80 -27.46
N GLN A 310 11.49 -23.30 -27.30
CA GLN A 310 10.27 -24.06 -27.53
C GLN A 310 9.74 -23.91 -28.97
N ALA A 311 10.45 -23.19 -29.84
CA ALA A 311 9.98 -22.89 -31.17
C ALA A 311 9.84 -24.17 -32.01
N ASN A 312 8.62 -24.42 -32.50
CA ASN A 312 8.28 -25.52 -33.41
C ASN A 312 8.53 -26.94 -32.90
N SER A 313 8.81 -27.12 -31.60
CA SER A 313 8.95 -28.44 -31.00
C SER A 313 7.68 -28.82 -30.22
N LYS A 314 7.26 -30.08 -30.35
CA LYS A 314 6.17 -30.66 -29.54
C LYS A 314 6.69 -31.24 -28.22
N THR A 315 7.77 -30.67 -27.69
CA THR A 315 8.53 -31.21 -26.55
C THR A 315 7.65 -31.47 -25.34
N ALA A 316 6.72 -30.56 -25.03
CA ALA A 316 5.79 -30.74 -23.92
C ALA A 316 4.88 -31.98 -24.09
N SER A 317 4.40 -32.25 -25.30
CA SER A 317 3.59 -33.46 -25.56
C SER A 317 4.43 -34.72 -25.46
N THR A 318 5.65 -34.73 -26.02
CA THR A 318 6.55 -35.88 -25.94
C THR A 318 6.91 -36.19 -24.48
N MET A 319 7.27 -35.15 -23.71
CA MET A 319 7.60 -35.28 -22.29
C MET A 319 6.40 -35.74 -21.47
N LEU A 320 5.18 -35.27 -21.79
CA LEU A 320 3.95 -35.75 -21.16
C LEU A 320 3.78 -37.26 -21.39
N ASP A 321 3.96 -37.73 -22.62
CA ASP A 321 3.79 -39.14 -22.96
C ASP A 321 4.86 -40.01 -22.27
N THR A 322 6.11 -39.54 -22.19
CA THR A 322 7.20 -40.20 -21.44
C THR A 322 6.92 -40.28 -19.94
N LEU A 323 6.51 -39.19 -19.30
CA LEU A 323 6.22 -39.20 -17.86
C LEU A 323 4.98 -40.05 -17.55
N LYS A 324 3.98 -40.02 -18.43
CA LYS A 324 2.79 -40.86 -18.29
C LYS A 324 3.11 -42.35 -18.41
N SER A 325 4.03 -42.75 -19.30
CA SER A 325 4.45 -44.16 -19.41
C SER A 325 5.23 -44.65 -18.19
N GLN A 326 5.84 -43.74 -17.43
CA GLN A 326 6.44 -44.01 -16.13
C GLN A 326 5.42 -44.03 -14.98
N GLY A 327 4.12 -43.89 -15.27
CA GLY A 327 3.05 -43.85 -14.28
C GLY A 327 2.99 -42.56 -13.47
N VAL A 328 3.67 -41.49 -13.91
CA VAL A 328 3.73 -40.20 -13.20
C VAL A 328 2.58 -39.31 -13.69
N THR A 329 1.80 -38.79 -12.75
CA THR A 329 0.77 -37.79 -13.08
C THR A 329 1.44 -36.43 -13.28
N THR A 330 0.96 -35.62 -14.23
CA THR A 330 1.66 -34.37 -14.57
C THR A 330 0.76 -33.16 -14.70
N THR A 331 1.35 -31.99 -14.46
CA THR A 331 0.79 -30.68 -14.82
C THR A 331 1.81 -29.86 -15.59
N PHE A 332 1.45 -29.44 -16.81
CA PHE A 332 2.29 -28.56 -17.64
C PHE A 332 1.72 -27.13 -17.61
N ILE A 333 2.57 -26.15 -17.30
CA ILE A 333 2.16 -24.76 -17.10
C ILE A 333 3.03 -23.87 -17.98
N PHE A 334 2.42 -23.12 -18.89
CA PHE A 334 3.17 -22.15 -19.68
C PHE A 334 3.47 -20.89 -18.89
N GLU A 335 4.55 -20.21 -19.26
CA GLU A 335 5.00 -18.97 -18.64
C GLU A 335 3.91 -17.89 -18.51
N ASP A 336 3.02 -17.75 -19.50
CA ASP A 336 1.93 -16.78 -19.47
C ASP A 336 0.81 -17.11 -18.45
N GLU A 337 0.65 -18.39 -18.10
CA GLU A 337 -0.29 -18.85 -17.06
C GLU A 337 0.20 -18.56 -15.64
N LEU A 338 1.49 -18.27 -15.48
CA LEU A 338 2.12 -17.92 -14.19
C LEU A 338 1.85 -16.46 -13.78
N SER A 339 0.98 -15.78 -14.53
CA SER A 339 0.48 -14.45 -14.23
C SER A 339 -0.26 -14.36 -12.91
N ASP A 340 -1.03 -15.40 -12.58
CA ASP A 340 -1.72 -15.55 -11.30
C ASP A 340 -1.20 -16.78 -10.54
N LEU A 341 -0.03 -16.61 -9.90
CA LEU A 341 0.57 -17.66 -9.08
C LEU A 341 -0.35 -18.13 -7.95
N SER A 342 -1.23 -17.26 -7.45
CA SER A 342 -2.16 -17.59 -6.36
C SER A 342 -3.22 -18.60 -6.82
N LEU A 343 -3.80 -18.38 -8.02
CA LEU A 343 -4.73 -19.29 -8.65
C LEU A 343 -4.04 -20.62 -9.00
N ILE A 344 -2.85 -20.56 -9.60
CA ILE A 344 -2.10 -21.77 -9.97
C ILE A 344 -1.79 -22.63 -8.73
N LYS A 345 -1.28 -22.03 -7.65
CA LYS A 345 -1.06 -22.75 -6.38
C LYS A 345 -2.34 -23.37 -5.85
N SER A 346 -3.42 -22.62 -5.85
CA SER A 346 -4.72 -23.09 -5.35
C SER A 346 -5.23 -24.28 -6.17
N LYS A 347 -5.07 -24.26 -7.50
CA LYS A 347 -5.40 -25.38 -8.39
C LYS A 347 -4.51 -26.60 -8.15
N LEU A 348 -3.20 -26.39 -8.03
CA LEU A 348 -2.23 -27.47 -7.77
C LEU A 348 -2.55 -28.16 -6.44
N SER A 349 -2.76 -27.40 -5.37
CA SER A 349 -3.11 -27.98 -4.08
C SER A 349 -4.49 -28.65 -4.06
N HIS A 350 -5.46 -28.14 -4.81
CA HIS A 350 -6.75 -28.81 -4.99
C HIS A 350 -6.58 -30.14 -5.76
N ARG A 351 -5.69 -30.19 -6.76
CA ARG A 351 -5.39 -31.39 -7.53
C ARG A 351 -4.71 -32.47 -6.69
N THR A 352 -3.69 -32.11 -5.90
CA THR A 352 -2.97 -33.05 -5.03
C THR A 352 -3.68 -33.35 -3.72
N GLN A 353 -4.84 -32.73 -3.46
CA GLN A 353 -5.59 -32.89 -2.21
C GLN A 353 -4.81 -32.46 -0.95
N ASN A 354 -3.69 -31.74 -1.10
CA ASN A 354 -2.84 -31.27 0.00
C ASN A 354 -3.39 -30.05 0.76
N ASN A 355 -4.67 -29.72 0.57
CA ASN A 355 -5.30 -28.54 1.19
C ASN A 355 -6.33 -28.95 2.25
N ASN A 356 -6.15 -28.44 3.47
CA ASN A 356 -7.14 -28.52 4.55
C ASN A 356 -8.21 -27.41 4.39
N VAL A 357 -8.85 -27.37 3.21
CA VAL A 357 -9.93 -26.42 2.91
C VAL A 357 -11.27 -26.94 3.41
N GLN A 358 -12.18 -26.03 3.75
CA GLN A 358 -13.50 -26.38 4.24
C GLN A 358 -14.24 -27.27 3.23
N ARG A 359 -14.74 -28.41 3.70
CA ARG A 359 -15.52 -29.34 2.90
C ARG A 359 -17.00 -28.95 2.95
N ILE A 360 -17.59 -28.72 1.78
CA ILE A 360 -19.03 -28.48 1.62
C ILE A 360 -19.63 -29.72 0.97
N HIS A 361 -20.65 -30.31 1.59
CA HIS A 361 -21.39 -31.40 0.96
C HIS A 361 -22.23 -30.86 -0.19
N ALA A 362 -22.07 -31.43 -1.39
CA ALA A 362 -22.78 -30.95 -2.55
C ALA A 362 -24.30 -30.89 -2.33
N ARG A 363 -24.90 -31.80 -1.54
CA ARG A 363 -26.35 -31.80 -1.21
C ARG A 363 -26.85 -30.53 -0.51
N ASN A 364 -25.95 -29.79 0.16
CA ASN A 364 -26.27 -28.54 0.85
C ASN A 364 -26.23 -27.32 -0.08
N CYS A 365 -25.97 -27.52 -1.37
CA CYS A 365 -25.95 -26.44 -2.36
C CYS A 365 -27.24 -26.38 -3.17
N ASP A 366 -27.67 -25.18 -3.50
CA ASP A 366 -28.77 -24.94 -4.43
C ASP A 366 -28.22 -24.85 -5.86
N MET A 367 -28.90 -25.49 -6.81
CA MET A 367 -28.54 -25.45 -8.23
C MET A 367 -29.44 -24.44 -8.92
N LEU A 368 -28.87 -23.34 -9.40
CA LEU A 368 -29.62 -22.23 -9.98
C LEU A 368 -28.95 -21.77 -11.29
N PRO A 369 -29.71 -21.21 -12.25
CA PRO A 369 -29.12 -20.47 -13.37
C PRO A 369 -28.20 -19.36 -12.85
N CYS A 370 -27.02 -19.21 -13.46
CA CYS A 370 -26.06 -18.18 -13.08
C CYS A 370 -26.09 -17.01 -14.07
N LEU A 371 -26.17 -15.78 -13.55
CA LEU A 371 -26.20 -14.56 -14.35
C LEU A 371 -24.86 -14.32 -15.05
N ARG A 372 -24.90 -13.69 -16.24
CA ARG A 372 -23.71 -13.45 -17.08
C ARG A 372 -22.58 -12.73 -16.34
N GLN A 373 -22.91 -11.72 -15.52
CA GLN A 373 -21.92 -10.95 -14.78
C GLN A 373 -21.28 -11.78 -13.66
N GLU A 374 -22.08 -12.51 -12.90
CA GLU A 374 -21.60 -13.38 -11.82
C GLU A 374 -20.73 -14.52 -12.38
N LYS A 375 -21.15 -15.15 -13.48
CA LYS A 375 -20.37 -16.13 -14.24
C LYS A 375 -18.99 -15.59 -14.60
N ALA A 376 -18.95 -14.39 -15.20
CA ALA A 376 -17.71 -13.78 -15.64
C ALA A 376 -16.76 -13.51 -14.46
N THR A 377 -17.28 -12.93 -13.38
CA THR A 377 -16.51 -12.69 -12.15
C THR A 377 -15.96 -13.98 -11.55
N PHE A 378 -16.79 -15.03 -11.46
CA PHE A 378 -16.38 -16.31 -10.89
C PHE A 378 -15.33 -17.03 -11.75
N LEU A 379 -15.56 -17.13 -13.06
CA LEU A 379 -14.63 -17.80 -13.96
C LEU A 379 -13.30 -17.07 -14.10
N ASN A 380 -13.29 -15.73 -14.18
CA ASN A 380 -12.05 -14.96 -14.21
C ASN A 380 -11.22 -15.16 -12.94
N LYS A 381 -11.86 -15.44 -11.81
CA LYS A 381 -11.19 -15.66 -10.53
C LYS A 381 -10.73 -17.11 -10.33
N HIS A 382 -11.49 -18.09 -10.80
CA HIS A 382 -11.30 -19.51 -10.43
C HIS A 382 -10.94 -20.44 -11.60
N HIS A 383 -10.96 -19.95 -12.84
CA HIS A 383 -10.64 -20.74 -14.03
C HIS A 383 -9.42 -20.15 -14.76
N ASN A 384 -8.41 -20.98 -15.09
CA ASN A 384 -7.14 -20.51 -15.70
C ASN A 384 -7.31 -19.86 -17.07
N GLN A 385 -8.35 -20.24 -17.81
CA GLN A 385 -8.70 -19.62 -19.10
C GLN A 385 -9.72 -18.48 -18.99
N GLY A 386 -10.11 -18.09 -17.76
CA GLY A 386 -11.08 -17.03 -17.51
C GLY A 386 -12.50 -17.31 -18.02
N ASN A 387 -13.28 -16.25 -18.23
CA ASN A 387 -14.67 -16.30 -18.69
C ASN A 387 -14.84 -17.02 -20.05
N ASP A 388 -16.08 -17.44 -20.35
CA ASP A 388 -16.49 -17.96 -21.67
C ASP A 388 -17.71 -17.22 -22.25
N ASN A 389 -18.05 -17.59 -23.49
CA ASN A 389 -19.24 -17.12 -24.20
C ASN A 389 -20.38 -18.16 -24.20
N ALA A 390 -20.37 -19.10 -23.25
CA ALA A 390 -21.41 -20.11 -23.14
C ALA A 390 -22.77 -19.46 -22.86
N GLN A 391 -23.82 -19.96 -23.53
CA GLN A 391 -25.18 -19.44 -23.44
C GLN A 391 -25.91 -19.93 -22.19
N VAL A 392 -25.56 -21.12 -21.69
CA VAL A 392 -26.16 -21.72 -20.51
C VAL A 392 -25.10 -21.79 -19.41
N ALA A 393 -25.46 -21.37 -18.20
CA ALA A 393 -24.60 -21.46 -17.04
C ALA A 393 -25.41 -21.82 -15.80
N TYR A 394 -25.00 -22.88 -15.11
CA TYR A 394 -25.59 -23.30 -13.84
C TYR A 394 -24.56 -23.12 -12.72
N GLY A 395 -24.99 -22.45 -11.66
CA GLY A 395 -24.22 -22.22 -10.44
C GLY A 395 -24.69 -23.13 -9.31
N ALA A 396 -23.76 -23.53 -8.46
CA ALA A 396 -24.03 -24.17 -7.19
C ALA A 396 -23.80 -23.16 -6.06
N TYR A 397 -24.83 -22.91 -5.25
CA TYR A 397 -24.81 -21.89 -4.20
C TYR A 397 -24.85 -22.54 -2.83
N TYR A 398 -23.89 -22.21 -1.96
CA TYR A 398 -23.91 -22.59 -0.55
C TYR A 398 -24.10 -21.33 0.30
N GLN A 399 -25.17 -21.26 1.10
CA GLN A 399 -25.51 -20.07 1.89
C GLN A 399 -25.51 -18.78 1.04
N LYS A 400 -26.15 -18.83 -0.14
CA LYS A 400 -26.21 -17.75 -1.14
C LYS A 400 -24.87 -17.35 -1.78
N ARG A 401 -23.77 -18.05 -1.47
CA ARG A 401 -22.46 -17.85 -2.11
C ARG A 401 -22.27 -18.86 -3.25
N LEU A 402 -21.94 -18.38 -4.44
CA LEU A 402 -21.55 -19.23 -5.56
C LEU A 402 -20.23 -19.97 -5.22
N VAL A 403 -20.27 -21.30 -5.24
CA VAL A 403 -19.11 -22.17 -4.90
C VAL A 403 -18.66 -23.05 -6.07
N ALA A 404 -19.50 -23.25 -7.09
CA ALA A 404 -19.11 -23.92 -8.32
C ALA A 404 -19.98 -23.45 -9.50
N ILE A 405 -19.47 -23.57 -10.72
CA ILE A 405 -20.20 -23.25 -11.95
C ILE A 405 -19.89 -24.28 -13.03
N MET A 406 -20.89 -24.57 -13.87
CA MET A 406 -20.75 -25.37 -15.07
C MET A 406 -21.46 -24.67 -16.23
N THR A 407 -20.77 -24.54 -17.35
CA THR A 407 -21.25 -23.79 -18.52
C THR A 407 -21.39 -24.68 -19.73
N PHE A 408 -22.42 -24.42 -20.53
CA PHE A 408 -22.75 -25.19 -21.72
C PHE A 408 -23.02 -24.26 -22.89
N SER A 409 -22.52 -24.65 -24.07
CA SER A 409 -22.78 -23.93 -25.32
C SER A 409 -23.35 -24.81 -26.40
N ALA A 410 -24.09 -24.21 -27.32
CA ALA A 410 -24.39 -24.86 -28.59
C ALA A 410 -23.08 -25.16 -29.36
N PRO A 411 -23.06 -26.17 -30.25
CA PRO A 411 -21.89 -26.50 -31.05
C PRO A 411 -21.44 -25.29 -31.86
N ARG A 412 -20.13 -25.05 -31.86
CA ARG A 412 -19.51 -23.95 -32.61
C ARG A 412 -19.52 -24.31 -34.09
N ALA A 413 -20.10 -23.44 -34.93
CA ALA A 413 -20.08 -23.61 -36.37
C ALA A 413 -18.61 -23.69 -36.86
N GLY A 414 -18.27 -24.77 -37.59
CA GLY A 414 -16.94 -24.94 -38.19
C GLY A 414 -15.90 -25.71 -37.36
N ILE A 415 -16.23 -26.22 -36.15
CA ILE A 415 -15.34 -27.10 -35.37
C ILE A 415 -15.83 -28.56 -35.48
N GLY A 416 -15.07 -29.40 -36.20
CA GLY A 416 -15.36 -30.83 -36.38
C GLY A 416 -16.39 -31.16 -37.49
N LYS A 417 -16.82 -32.43 -37.57
CA LYS A 417 -17.77 -32.93 -38.58
C LYS A 417 -19.21 -32.39 -38.43
N HIS A 418 -19.50 -31.61 -37.39
CA HIS A 418 -20.80 -30.96 -37.19
C HIS A 418 -20.88 -29.68 -38.03
N LYS A 419 -20.86 -29.83 -39.36
CA LYS A 419 -21.17 -28.75 -40.30
C LYS A 419 -22.59 -28.20 -40.07
N ASN A 420 -23.47 -28.98 -39.43
CA ASN A 420 -24.84 -28.62 -39.09
C ASN A 420 -25.03 -28.69 -37.57
N LYS A 421 -25.65 -27.66 -36.97
CA LYS A 421 -26.09 -27.66 -35.57
C LYS A 421 -27.12 -28.78 -35.41
N ARG A 422 -26.72 -29.92 -34.85
CA ARG A 422 -27.68 -30.96 -34.48
C ARG A 422 -28.39 -30.50 -33.21
N GLU A 423 -29.71 -30.49 -33.26
CA GLU A 423 -30.52 -30.17 -32.09
C GLU A 423 -30.21 -31.15 -30.95
N GLY A 424 -30.21 -30.63 -29.71
CA GLY A 424 -29.86 -31.40 -28.52
C GLY A 424 -28.37 -31.72 -28.36
N THR A 425 -27.47 -31.23 -29.21
CA THR A 425 -26.03 -31.34 -28.99
C THR A 425 -25.51 -30.14 -28.19
N TYR A 426 -24.71 -30.38 -27.15
CA TYR A 426 -24.11 -29.34 -26.30
C TYR A 426 -22.63 -29.60 -26.04
N GLU A 427 -21.85 -28.53 -25.95
CA GLU A 427 -20.49 -28.55 -25.42
C GLU A 427 -20.52 -28.13 -23.95
N LEU A 428 -20.01 -28.96 -23.04
CA LEU A 428 -19.64 -28.52 -21.70
C LEU A 428 -18.34 -27.72 -21.83
N VAL A 429 -18.43 -26.39 -21.72
CA VAL A 429 -17.31 -25.49 -22.03
C VAL A 429 -16.38 -25.34 -20.84
N ARG A 430 -16.93 -25.10 -19.64
CA ARG A 430 -16.16 -24.94 -18.42
C ARG A 430 -16.83 -25.57 -17.22
N PHE A 431 -16.01 -26.08 -16.32
CA PHE A 431 -16.37 -26.40 -14.95
C PHE A 431 -15.33 -25.77 -14.02
N ALA A 432 -15.77 -25.01 -13.03
CA ALA A 432 -14.89 -24.39 -12.05
C ALA A 432 -15.50 -24.45 -10.65
N THR A 433 -14.64 -24.53 -9.64
CA THR A 433 -15.00 -24.50 -8.23
C THR A 433 -14.24 -23.39 -7.53
N ASP A 434 -14.83 -22.78 -6.50
CA ASP A 434 -14.11 -21.87 -5.62
C ASP A 434 -13.04 -22.70 -4.90
N THR A 435 -11.77 -22.36 -5.15
CA THR A 435 -10.62 -23.09 -4.65
C THR A 435 -10.46 -23.01 -3.13
N SER A 436 -11.23 -22.14 -2.47
CA SER A 436 -11.29 -22.03 -1.00
C SER A 436 -12.10 -23.16 -0.35
N PHE A 437 -12.86 -23.92 -1.14
CA PHE A 437 -13.71 -25.01 -0.66
C PHE A 437 -13.43 -26.30 -1.41
N ARG A 438 -13.76 -27.42 -0.77
CA ARG A 438 -13.86 -28.71 -1.43
C ARG A 438 -15.32 -29.12 -1.48
N VAL A 439 -15.87 -29.33 -2.68
CA VAL A 439 -17.29 -29.63 -2.88
C VAL A 439 -17.48 -30.96 -3.63
N PRO A 440 -17.25 -32.12 -2.97
CA PRO A 440 -17.32 -33.43 -3.62
C PRO A 440 -18.70 -33.70 -4.21
N GLY A 441 -18.73 -34.20 -5.44
CA GLY A 441 -19.97 -34.54 -6.15
C GLY A 441 -20.69 -33.35 -6.80
N ILE A 442 -20.18 -32.12 -6.68
CA ILE A 442 -20.88 -30.95 -7.20
C ILE A 442 -20.99 -30.93 -8.73
N ALA A 443 -19.95 -31.41 -9.43
CA ALA A 443 -19.98 -31.53 -10.89
C ALA A 443 -21.12 -32.42 -11.38
N SER A 444 -21.35 -33.56 -10.70
CA SER A 444 -22.44 -34.48 -11.06
C SER A 444 -23.81 -33.86 -10.83
N ARG A 445 -23.99 -33.10 -9.74
CA ARG A 445 -25.26 -32.40 -9.50
C ARG A 445 -25.52 -31.30 -10.52
N LEU A 446 -24.51 -30.52 -10.89
CA LEU A 446 -24.62 -29.48 -11.93
C LEU A 446 -24.98 -30.09 -13.29
N LEU A 447 -24.30 -31.17 -13.68
CA LEU A 447 -24.60 -31.88 -14.93
C LEU A 447 -26.02 -32.46 -14.94
N LYS A 448 -26.43 -33.14 -13.86
CA LYS A 448 -27.80 -33.66 -13.72
C LYS A 448 -28.85 -32.56 -13.75
N HIS A 449 -28.55 -31.40 -13.16
CA HIS A 449 -29.43 -30.25 -13.23
C HIS A 449 -29.58 -29.73 -14.66
N PHE A 450 -28.48 -29.63 -15.42
CA PHE A 450 -28.54 -29.32 -16.85
C PHE A 450 -29.42 -30.34 -17.61
N GLN A 451 -29.17 -31.64 -17.43
CA GLN A 451 -29.87 -32.72 -18.13
C GLN A 451 -31.38 -32.75 -17.86
N ARG A 452 -31.84 -32.25 -16.71
CA ARG A 452 -33.27 -32.17 -16.35
C ARG A 452 -33.98 -30.95 -16.95
N ASN A 453 -33.23 -29.89 -17.23
CA ASN A 453 -33.78 -28.61 -17.68
C ASN A 453 -33.58 -28.37 -19.19
N HIS A 454 -32.96 -29.31 -19.90
CA HIS A 454 -32.72 -29.21 -21.34
C HIS A 454 -32.97 -30.56 -22.02
N THR A 455 -33.62 -30.52 -23.18
CA THR A 455 -33.62 -31.65 -24.11
C THR A 455 -32.22 -31.78 -24.70
N TRP A 456 -31.60 -32.93 -24.52
CA TRP A 456 -30.24 -33.20 -24.99
C TRP A 456 -30.14 -34.62 -25.56
N ARG A 457 -29.33 -34.72 -26.60
CA ARG A 457 -28.96 -35.95 -27.32
C ARG A 457 -27.51 -36.30 -27.09
N GLU A 458 -26.65 -35.29 -27.11
CA GLU A 458 -25.20 -35.48 -26.98
C GLU A 458 -24.61 -34.31 -26.19
N ILE A 459 -23.78 -34.61 -25.19
CA ILE A 459 -22.95 -33.64 -24.51
C ILE A 459 -21.51 -34.05 -24.76
N TYR A 460 -20.69 -33.13 -25.25
CA TYR A 460 -19.24 -33.37 -25.40
C TYR A 460 -18.43 -32.34 -24.65
N SER A 461 -17.18 -32.68 -24.34
CA SER A 461 -16.22 -31.77 -23.71
C SER A 461 -14.81 -32.08 -24.16
N TYR A 462 -13.92 -31.11 -23.99
CA TYR A 462 -12.49 -31.25 -24.22
C TYR A 462 -11.73 -31.11 -22.90
N ALA A 463 -11.00 -32.15 -22.51
CA ALA A 463 -10.09 -32.09 -21.38
C ALA A 463 -8.68 -31.71 -21.86
N ASP A 464 -8.14 -30.60 -21.34
CA ASP A 464 -6.75 -30.21 -21.58
C ASP A 464 -5.79 -31.23 -20.96
N ARG A 465 -4.98 -31.91 -21.79
CA ARG A 465 -4.06 -32.97 -21.35
C ARG A 465 -2.98 -32.46 -20.40
N ARG A 466 -2.73 -31.15 -20.38
CA ARG A 466 -1.80 -30.51 -19.44
C ARG A 466 -2.33 -30.48 -18.01
N TRP A 467 -3.65 -30.53 -17.84
CA TRP A 467 -4.33 -30.36 -16.54
C TRP A 467 -5.19 -31.55 -16.14
N SER A 468 -5.45 -32.50 -17.05
CA SER A 468 -6.43 -33.56 -16.82
C SER A 468 -6.06 -34.84 -17.57
N GLU A 469 -6.20 -35.96 -16.86
CA GLU A 469 -6.13 -37.30 -17.43
C GLU A 469 -7.51 -37.86 -17.81
N GLY A 470 -8.58 -37.12 -17.49
CA GLY A 470 -9.95 -37.46 -17.90
C GLY A 470 -10.86 -37.99 -16.80
N GLY A 471 -10.32 -38.34 -15.63
CA GLY A 471 -11.08 -38.98 -14.56
C GLY A 471 -12.30 -38.23 -14.03
N LEU A 472 -12.40 -36.91 -14.22
CA LEU A 472 -13.65 -36.17 -13.95
C LEU A 472 -14.78 -36.61 -14.90
N TYR A 473 -14.49 -36.64 -16.20
CA TYR A 473 -15.47 -36.96 -17.24
C TYR A 473 -15.93 -38.42 -17.15
N GLU A 474 -15.00 -39.33 -16.90
CA GLU A 474 -15.30 -40.76 -16.67
C GLU A 474 -16.25 -40.94 -15.47
N LYS A 475 -15.99 -40.27 -14.35
CA LYS A 475 -16.87 -40.28 -13.17
C LYS A 475 -18.24 -39.65 -13.41
N LEU A 476 -18.35 -38.76 -14.38
CA LEU A 476 -19.62 -38.16 -14.79
C LEU A 476 -20.40 -39.05 -15.77
N GLY A 477 -19.81 -40.13 -16.28
CA GLY A 477 -20.43 -41.05 -17.25
C GLY A 477 -20.16 -40.68 -18.71
N PHE A 478 -19.15 -39.87 -19.00
CA PHE A 478 -18.69 -39.67 -20.37
C PHE A 478 -17.75 -40.80 -20.80
N THR A 479 -17.78 -41.10 -22.09
CA THR A 479 -16.82 -42.00 -22.76
C THR A 479 -15.78 -41.19 -23.53
N LEU A 480 -14.51 -41.61 -23.47
CA LEU A 480 -13.46 -41.02 -24.30
C LEU A 480 -13.72 -41.38 -25.77
N GLU A 481 -13.90 -40.37 -26.63
CA GLU A 481 -14.10 -40.57 -28.07
C GLU A 481 -12.78 -40.51 -28.84
N ARG A 482 -11.92 -39.54 -28.53
CA ARG A 482 -10.67 -39.33 -29.27
C ARG A 482 -9.64 -38.55 -28.47
N VAL A 483 -8.35 -38.87 -28.67
CA VAL A 483 -7.22 -38.02 -28.27
C VAL A 483 -6.87 -37.07 -29.43
N ASN A 484 -7.01 -35.77 -29.23
CA ASN A 484 -6.61 -34.76 -30.21
C ASN A 484 -5.11 -34.48 -30.11
N PRO A 485 -4.42 -34.31 -31.26
CA PRO A 485 -3.01 -33.95 -31.26
C PRO A 485 -2.80 -32.54 -30.65
N PRO A 486 -1.55 -32.22 -30.27
CA PRO A 486 -1.14 -30.86 -29.93
C PRO A 486 -1.60 -29.80 -30.93
N ASP A 487 -2.10 -28.68 -30.40
CA ASP A 487 -2.34 -27.46 -31.18
C ASP A 487 -1.22 -26.44 -30.94
N TYR A 488 -1.09 -25.47 -31.84
CA TYR A 488 -0.05 -24.45 -31.78
C TYR A 488 -0.59 -23.04 -31.55
N PHE A 489 0.26 -22.24 -30.91
CA PHE A 489 0.03 -20.85 -30.56
C PHE A 489 1.24 -20.02 -30.99
N TYR A 490 1.04 -18.78 -31.42
CA TYR A 490 2.14 -17.84 -31.60
C TYR A 490 2.42 -17.11 -30.29
N VAL A 491 3.69 -16.87 -29.99
CA VAL A 491 4.09 -16.04 -28.86
C VAL A 491 4.15 -14.59 -29.31
N VAL A 492 3.29 -13.75 -28.75
CA VAL A 492 3.27 -12.30 -29.01
C VAL A 492 3.31 -11.56 -27.68
N ASN A 493 4.31 -10.69 -27.50
CA ASN A 493 4.53 -9.93 -26.27
C ASN A 493 4.52 -10.81 -25.00
N GLY A 494 5.15 -11.99 -25.08
CA GLY A 494 5.23 -12.93 -23.96
C GLY A 494 3.93 -13.66 -23.63
N LYS A 495 2.93 -13.65 -24.52
CA LYS A 495 1.66 -14.36 -24.36
C LYS A 495 1.40 -15.31 -25.53
N ARG A 496 0.75 -16.43 -25.24
CA ARG A 496 0.26 -17.32 -26.30
C ARG A 496 -1.00 -16.75 -26.93
N MET A 497 -0.96 -16.65 -28.25
CA MET A 497 -2.07 -16.20 -29.08
C MET A 497 -2.47 -17.35 -30.00
N HIS A 498 -3.75 -17.71 -29.97
CA HIS A 498 -4.27 -18.84 -30.73
C HIS A 498 -4.05 -18.65 -32.24
N ARG A 499 -3.61 -19.70 -32.93
CA ARG A 499 -3.35 -19.73 -34.40
C ARG A 499 -4.45 -19.13 -35.26
N TRP A 500 -5.70 -19.20 -34.81
CA TRP A 500 -6.85 -18.67 -35.54
C TRP A 500 -6.73 -17.16 -35.82
N ASN A 501 -6.04 -16.42 -34.95
CA ASN A 501 -5.79 -14.98 -35.12
C ASN A 501 -4.74 -14.68 -36.20
N TYR A 502 -4.04 -15.70 -36.71
CA TYR A 502 -2.90 -15.54 -37.61
C TYR A 502 -3.08 -16.26 -38.94
N ARG A 503 -4.30 -16.71 -39.27
CA ARG A 503 -4.60 -17.27 -40.58
C ARG A 503 -4.22 -16.28 -41.69
N LYS A 504 -3.84 -16.80 -42.87
CA LYS A 504 -3.41 -15.99 -44.03
C LYS A 504 -4.33 -14.80 -44.36
N ASP A 505 -5.65 -14.98 -44.26
CA ASP A 505 -6.65 -13.93 -44.51
C ASP A 505 -6.62 -12.78 -43.49
N ILE A 506 -6.15 -13.05 -42.27
CA ILE A 506 -5.98 -12.06 -41.21
C ILE A 506 -4.61 -11.40 -41.32
N ILE A 507 -3.54 -12.19 -41.40
CA ILE A 507 -2.17 -11.64 -41.40
C ILE A 507 -1.87 -10.79 -42.62
N LYS A 508 -2.52 -11.05 -43.76
CA LYS A 508 -2.50 -10.17 -44.94
C LYS A 508 -2.87 -8.72 -44.60
N LYS A 509 -3.72 -8.50 -43.60
CA LYS A 509 -4.22 -7.19 -43.18
C LYS A 509 -3.46 -6.62 -42.00
N THR A 510 -2.79 -7.46 -41.20
CA THR A 510 -2.22 -7.06 -39.90
C THR A 510 -0.69 -7.06 -39.89
N LEU A 511 -0.02 -7.84 -40.74
CA LEU A 511 1.44 -7.83 -40.81
C LEU A 511 1.92 -6.77 -41.82
N PRO A 512 2.83 -5.85 -41.43
CA PRO A 512 3.38 -4.84 -42.34
C PRO A 512 4.11 -5.44 -43.55
N ASN A 513 4.82 -6.55 -43.36
CA ASN A 513 5.67 -7.19 -44.37
C ASN A 513 5.12 -8.56 -44.80
N TYR A 514 3.81 -8.63 -45.09
CA TYR A 514 3.18 -9.86 -45.53
C TYR A 514 3.59 -10.24 -46.96
N ASP A 515 4.03 -11.48 -47.14
CA ASP A 515 4.31 -12.08 -48.45
C ASP A 515 3.27 -13.18 -48.76
N PRO A 516 2.45 -13.03 -49.84
CA PRO A 516 1.46 -14.04 -50.22
C PRO A 516 2.06 -15.38 -50.64
N LEU A 517 3.32 -15.42 -51.11
CA LEU A 517 4.03 -16.62 -51.53
C LEU A 517 4.49 -17.46 -50.33
N LEU A 518 4.71 -16.83 -49.18
CA LEU A 518 5.12 -17.51 -47.97
C LEU A 518 3.96 -18.19 -47.24
N THR A 519 4.26 -19.27 -46.53
CA THR A 519 3.30 -19.89 -45.60
C THR A 519 2.98 -18.94 -44.44
N GLU A 520 1.91 -19.25 -43.70
CA GLU A 520 1.59 -18.53 -42.46
C GLU A 520 2.78 -18.53 -41.50
N TYR A 521 3.37 -19.71 -41.28
CA TYR A 521 4.49 -19.90 -40.40
C TYR A 521 5.72 -19.07 -40.81
N GLN A 522 6.05 -19.07 -42.11
CA GLN A 522 7.18 -18.27 -42.63
C GLN A 522 6.94 -16.77 -42.45
N ASN A 523 5.75 -16.26 -42.78
CA ASN A 523 5.39 -14.85 -42.57
C ASN A 523 5.53 -14.43 -41.10
N MET A 524 5.03 -15.27 -40.19
CA MET A 524 5.09 -15.01 -38.75
C MET A 524 6.52 -15.07 -38.22
N THR A 525 7.31 -16.04 -38.68
CA THR A 525 8.73 -16.18 -38.31
C THR A 525 9.56 -15.00 -38.78
N ASN A 526 9.35 -14.56 -40.03
CA ASN A 526 9.99 -13.36 -40.59
C ASN A 526 9.60 -12.08 -39.83
N SER A 527 8.45 -12.09 -39.15
CA SER A 527 8.01 -11.02 -38.26
C SER A 527 8.53 -11.17 -36.82
N GLY A 528 9.44 -12.11 -36.58
CA GLY A 528 10.05 -12.37 -35.26
C GLY A 528 9.17 -13.17 -34.30
N LEU A 529 8.10 -13.82 -34.78
CA LEU A 529 7.15 -14.56 -33.95
C LEU A 529 7.28 -16.07 -34.19
N TRP A 530 7.38 -16.86 -33.12
CA TRP A 530 7.51 -18.32 -33.18
C TRP A 530 6.28 -19.03 -32.62
N ARG A 531 6.16 -20.31 -32.96
CA ARG A 531 5.09 -21.20 -32.48
C ARG A 531 5.54 -21.98 -31.26
N VAL A 532 4.65 -22.12 -30.30
CA VAL A 532 4.73 -23.11 -29.20
C VAL A 532 3.55 -24.07 -29.29
N TRP A 533 3.73 -25.29 -28.81
CA TRP A 533 2.74 -26.36 -28.91
C TRP A 533 2.25 -26.79 -27.53
N ASP A 534 0.94 -27.00 -27.37
CA ASP A 534 0.39 -27.60 -26.16
C ASP A 534 0.52 -29.13 -26.17
N CYS A 535 -0.17 -29.82 -25.26
CA CYS A 535 -0.16 -31.29 -25.20
C CYS A 535 -1.41 -31.92 -25.84
N GLY A 536 -2.25 -31.16 -26.52
CA GLY A 536 -3.52 -31.61 -27.09
C GLY A 536 -4.65 -31.76 -26.05
N THR A 537 -5.76 -32.34 -26.48
CA THR A 537 -6.98 -32.49 -25.65
C THR A 537 -7.59 -33.88 -25.76
N LEU A 538 -8.27 -34.33 -24.71
CA LEU A 538 -9.10 -35.54 -24.72
C LEU A 538 -10.54 -35.13 -25.02
N LYS A 539 -11.12 -35.64 -26.11
CA LYS A 539 -12.55 -35.42 -26.41
C LYS A 539 -13.38 -36.48 -25.73
N TYR A 540 -14.22 -36.06 -24.80
CA TYR A 540 -15.20 -36.88 -24.09
C TYR A 540 -16.60 -36.64 -24.64
N VAL A 541 -17.41 -37.69 -24.73
CA VAL A 541 -18.78 -37.64 -25.22
C VAL A 541 -19.71 -38.44 -24.30
N MET A 542 -20.89 -37.91 -24.06
CA MET A 542 -22.00 -38.56 -23.39
C MET A 542 -23.20 -38.50 -24.32
N LYS A 543 -23.83 -39.64 -24.56
CA LYS A 543 -25.01 -39.75 -25.43
C LYS A 543 -26.23 -40.13 -24.62
N ASN A 544 -27.34 -39.47 -24.90
CA ASN A 544 -28.64 -39.87 -24.41
C ASN A 544 -29.23 -40.86 -25.43
N ILE A 545 -29.14 -42.16 -25.16
CA ILE A 545 -29.62 -43.22 -26.07
C ILE A 545 -31.11 -43.50 -25.78
N THR A 546 -31.91 -42.44 -25.63
CA THR A 546 -33.36 -42.56 -25.66
C THR A 546 -33.84 -42.24 -27.09
N GLU A 547 -33.56 -43.19 -27.99
CA GLU A 547 -34.26 -43.40 -29.27
C GLU A 547 -34.49 -44.91 -29.40
#